data_AF-A0A956H9A7-F1
#
_entry.id   AF-A0A956H9A7-F1
#
_cell.length_a   1.000
_cell.length_b   1.000
_cell.length_c   1.000
_cell.angle_alpha   90.00
_cell.angle_beta   90.00
_cell.angle_gamma   90.00
#
_symmetry.space_group_name_H-M   'P 1'
#
loop_
_entity.id
_entity.type
_entity.pdbx_description
1 polymer ?
#
loop_
_entity_poly.entity_id
_entity_poly.type
_entity_poly.pdbx_seq_one_letter_code
_entity_poly.pdbx_strand_id
1 'polypeptide(L)'
;MRWSPTDLSQLAAVALLAAALACDGGKAEDSNAKAEADAKAAADAKKAKEAEEAEALAKGLEERKKREDAEKAKYDAFAARFVKGRDKQPKDLDAACTELIEVYSDWVKAIYFDDDRYQLEFFDHKKENLGKVMGNCAKLDSIESTSCMVEVIKGVTAEDVSEEDRKMLQAKPDFLFDSCVAKFAPDKQ
;
A
#
# COMPACT_ATOMS: atom_id res chain seq x y z
N MET A 1 -5.34 -18.10 -17.86
CA MET A 1 -4.44 -19.25 -17.63
C MET A 1 -4.88 -19.90 -16.32
N ARG A 2 -5.24 -21.18 -16.37
CA ARG A 2 -5.87 -21.95 -15.29
C ARG A 2 -4.83 -22.46 -14.29
N TRP A 3 -5.15 -22.42 -13.00
CA TRP A 3 -4.60 -23.30 -11.98
C TRP A 3 -5.21 -24.69 -12.09
N SER A 4 -4.40 -25.74 -11.89
CA SER A 4 -4.71 -26.89 -11.03
C SER A 4 -3.47 -27.77 -10.82
N PRO A 5 -3.27 -28.34 -9.62
CA PRO A 5 -2.18 -29.23 -9.25
C PRO A 5 -2.58 -30.72 -9.34
N THR A 6 -1.72 -31.52 -9.97
CA THR A 6 -1.62 -32.99 -9.95
C THR A 6 -0.15 -33.24 -10.34
N ASP A 7 0.69 -33.91 -9.58
CA ASP A 7 0.61 -35.34 -9.29
C ASP A 7 1.32 -35.72 -7.98
N LEU A 8 0.54 -36.26 -7.04
CA LEU A 8 0.99 -37.26 -6.09
C LEU A 8 0.79 -38.62 -6.76
N SER A 9 1.86 -39.33 -7.10
CA SER A 9 1.99 -40.80 -7.10
C SER A 9 3.10 -41.25 -8.04
N GLN A 10 4.28 -41.56 -7.49
CA GLN A 10 5.17 -42.65 -7.91
C GLN A 10 6.58 -42.36 -7.39
N LEU A 11 6.99 -43.15 -6.40
CA LEU A 11 8.28 -43.85 -6.35
C LEU A 11 8.42 -44.45 -4.95
N ALA A 12 7.66 -45.51 -4.71
CA ALA A 12 8.04 -46.53 -3.76
C ALA A 12 8.98 -47.53 -4.48
N ALA A 13 9.94 -48.04 -3.71
CA ALA A 13 10.74 -49.23 -3.94
C ALA A 13 11.95 -49.11 -4.91
N VAL A 14 13.14 -48.87 -4.35
CA VAL A 14 14.35 -49.63 -4.73
C VAL A 14 15.20 -49.93 -3.48
N ALA A 15 15.27 -51.22 -3.17
CA ALA A 15 16.39 -51.97 -2.59
C ALA A 15 16.92 -51.58 -1.20
N LEU A 16 16.27 -52.14 -0.18
CA LEU A 16 16.97 -52.88 0.89
C LEU A 16 17.83 -53.98 0.24
N LEU A 17 19.17 -53.90 0.33
CA LEU A 17 20.10 -55.04 0.47
C LEU A 17 21.55 -54.54 0.30
N ALA A 18 22.29 -54.47 1.40
CA ALA A 18 23.72 -54.80 1.53
C ALA A 18 24.35 -54.00 2.68
N ALA A 19 24.40 -54.59 3.87
CA ALA A 19 25.53 -54.48 4.80
C ALA A 19 25.21 -55.25 6.09
N ALA A 20 25.25 -56.58 6.01
CA ALA A 20 25.59 -57.38 7.16
C ALA A 20 26.71 -58.32 6.70
N LEU A 21 27.89 -58.16 7.31
CA LEU A 21 28.92 -59.17 7.62
C LEU A 21 30.34 -58.56 7.52
N ALA A 22 30.74 -57.90 8.60
CA ALA A 22 32.11 -58.00 9.11
C ALA A 22 32.07 -57.78 10.63
N CYS A 23 32.51 -58.79 11.37
CA CYS A 23 32.79 -58.77 12.81
C CYS A 23 33.75 -57.63 13.18
N ASP A 24 33.40 -56.85 14.20
CA ASP A 24 34.28 -56.70 15.35
C ASP A 24 33.44 -56.35 16.60
N GLY A 25 33.80 -56.94 17.73
CA GLY A 25 33.05 -56.85 18.97
C GLY A 25 33.14 -55.46 19.60
N GLY A 26 31.98 -54.82 19.81
CA GLY A 26 31.89 -53.63 20.66
C GLY A 26 30.62 -52.81 20.46
N LYS A 27 29.70 -52.87 21.43
CA LYS A 27 28.60 -51.91 21.70
C LYS A 27 27.65 -51.59 20.52
N ALA A 28 26.63 -52.42 20.33
CA ALA A 28 25.51 -52.14 19.42
C ALA A 28 24.31 -51.41 20.06
N GLU A 29 24.35 -51.10 21.36
CA GLU A 29 23.28 -50.32 22.02
C GLU A 29 23.53 -48.80 21.99
N ASP A 30 24.79 -48.37 21.90
CA ASP A 30 25.16 -46.94 21.98
C ASP A 30 24.97 -46.17 20.66
N SER A 31 24.99 -46.84 19.49
CA SER A 31 24.90 -46.16 18.19
C SER A 31 23.48 -45.73 17.81
N ASN A 32 22.48 -46.52 18.20
CA ASN A 32 21.07 -46.24 17.93
C ASN A 32 20.56 -45.12 18.86
N ALA A 33 20.94 -45.18 20.15
CA ALA A 33 20.66 -44.12 21.12
C ALA A 33 21.30 -42.76 20.71
N LYS A 34 22.50 -42.80 20.11
CA LYS A 34 23.15 -41.60 19.58
C LYS A 34 22.44 -41.05 18.34
N ALA A 35 22.01 -41.91 17.41
CA ALA A 35 21.23 -41.49 16.24
C ALA A 35 19.87 -40.87 16.60
N GLU A 36 19.17 -41.44 17.59
CA GLU A 36 17.92 -40.87 18.12
C GLU A 36 18.14 -39.53 18.85
N ALA A 37 19.22 -39.41 19.62
CA ALA A 37 19.60 -38.16 20.28
C ALA A 37 19.94 -37.06 19.26
N ASP A 38 20.71 -37.39 18.21
CA ASP A 38 21.07 -36.45 17.14
C ASP A 38 19.84 -36.04 16.30
N ALA A 39 18.92 -36.96 16.01
CA ALA A 39 17.67 -36.67 15.32
C ALA A 39 16.74 -35.77 16.16
N LYS A 40 16.66 -36.01 17.47
CA LYS A 40 15.90 -35.17 18.40
C LYS A 40 16.52 -33.77 18.52
N ALA A 41 17.85 -33.68 18.63
CA ALA A 41 18.55 -32.40 18.67
C ALA A 41 18.37 -31.61 17.36
N ALA A 42 18.39 -32.27 16.20
CA ALA A 42 18.11 -31.64 14.91
C ALA A 42 16.65 -31.15 14.80
N ALA A 43 15.68 -31.94 15.30
CA ALA A 43 14.27 -31.55 15.34
C ALA A 43 14.01 -30.37 16.29
N ASP A 44 14.64 -30.38 17.47
CA ASP A 44 14.54 -29.31 18.45
C ASP A 44 15.22 -28.02 17.94
N ALA A 45 16.39 -28.14 17.27
CA ALA A 45 17.04 -27.01 16.61
C ALA A 45 16.20 -26.43 15.46
N LYS A 46 15.55 -27.28 14.67
CA LYS A 46 14.64 -26.83 13.61
C LYS A 46 13.43 -26.09 14.18
N LYS A 47 12.79 -26.62 15.24
CA LYS A 47 11.67 -25.95 15.93
C LYS A 47 12.09 -24.62 16.56
N ALA A 48 13.28 -24.55 17.15
CA ALA A 48 13.81 -23.31 17.70
C ALA A 48 14.00 -22.25 16.61
N LYS A 49 14.54 -22.65 15.45
CA LYS A 49 14.71 -21.75 14.30
C LYS A 49 13.38 -21.28 13.71
N GLU A 50 12.40 -22.18 13.57
CA GLU A 50 11.04 -21.83 13.12
C GLU A 50 10.34 -20.87 14.10
N ALA A 51 10.55 -21.05 15.42
CA ALA A 51 10.03 -20.14 16.44
C ALA A 51 10.70 -18.75 16.37
N GLU A 52 12.02 -18.69 16.15
CA GLU A 52 12.76 -17.43 15.98
C GLU A 52 12.32 -16.67 14.72
N GLU A 53 12.16 -17.37 13.60
CA GLU A 53 11.66 -16.77 12.34
C GLU A 53 10.22 -16.27 12.47
N ALA A 54 9.35 -17.00 13.18
CA ALA A 54 7.98 -16.57 13.46
C ALA A 54 7.93 -15.33 14.37
N GLU A 55 8.80 -15.25 15.38
CA GLU A 55 8.89 -14.09 16.26
C GLU A 55 9.44 -12.86 15.51
N ALA A 56 10.44 -13.04 14.65
CA ALA A 56 10.99 -11.98 13.80
C ALA A 56 9.94 -11.44 12.81
N LEU A 57 9.15 -12.32 12.18
CA LEU A 57 8.03 -11.92 11.32
C LEU A 57 6.95 -11.17 12.09
N ALA A 58 6.57 -11.65 13.29
CA ALA A 58 5.57 -10.98 14.12
C ALA A 58 6.03 -9.56 14.52
N LYS A 59 7.28 -9.40 14.95
CA LYS A 59 7.88 -8.09 15.25
C LYS A 59 7.92 -7.18 14.02
N GLY A 60 8.32 -7.72 12.86
CA GLY A 60 8.36 -6.96 11.60
C GLY A 60 6.97 -6.49 11.14
N LEU A 61 5.94 -7.31 11.31
CA LEU A 61 4.55 -6.92 11.01
C LEU A 61 4.03 -5.86 11.98
N GLU A 62 4.34 -5.98 13.27
CA GLU A 62 3.95 -4.99 14.27
C GLU A 62 4.60 -3.62 13.99
N GLU A 63 5.90 -3.59 13.67
CA GLU A 63 6.59 -2.35 13.29
C GLU A 63 6.08 -1.74 11.99
N ARG A 64 5.71 -2.57 11.01
CA ARG A 64 5.08 -2.10 9.77
C ARG A 64 3.72 -1.48 10.05
N LYS A 65 2.88 -2.17 10.83
CA LYS A 65 1.56 -1.67 11.21
C LYS A 65 1.65 -0.34 11.96
N LYS A 66 2.58 -0.20 12.91
CA LYS A 66 2.82 1.08 13.61
C LYS A 66 3.21 2.21 12.65
N ARG A 67 4.03 1.92 11.63
CA ARG A 67 4.41 2.91 10.60
C ARG A 67 3.23 3.28 9.71
N GLU A 68 2.46 2.29 9.26
CA GLU A 68 1.26 2.51 8.43
C GLU A 68 0.18 3.29 9.19
N ASP A 69 -0.04 2.99 10.47
CA ASP A 69 -0.99 3.72 11.33
C ASP A 69 -0.52 5.16 11.58
N ALA A 70 0.78 5.37 11.83
CA ALA A 70 1.34 6.71 12.02
C ALA A 70 1.27 7.54 10.73
N GLU A 71 1.54 6.92 9.58
CA GLU A 71 1.41 7.56 8.28
C GLU A 71 -0.07 7.92 8.02
N LYS A 72 -0.98 6.97 8.21
CA LYS A 72 -2.41 7.19 8.06
C LYS A 72 -2.92 8.32 8.96
N ALA A 73 -2.48 8.38 10.22
CA ALA A 73 -2.88 9.46 11.13
C ALA A 73 -2.46 10.85 10.62
N LYS A 74 -1.31 10.98 9.94
CA LYS A 74 -0.89 12.24 9.31
C LYS A 74 -1.85 12.63 8.17
N TYR A 75 -2.18 11.69 7.30
CA TYR A 75 -3.12 11.90 6.21
C TYR A 75 -4.53 12.23 6.71
N ASP A 76 -5.02 11.51 7.73
CA ASP A 76 -6.33 11.76 8.36
C ASP A 76 -6.40 13.16 9.00
N ALA A 77 -5.32 13.62 9.64
CA ALA A 77 -5.23 14.98 10.17
C ALA A 77 -5.32 16.05 9.07
N PHE A 78 -4.70 15.80 7.91
CA PHE A 78 -4.83 16.65 6.73
C PHE A 78 -6.25 16.66 6.17
N ALA A 79 -6.86 15.49 6.03
CA ALA A 79 -8.25 15.39 5.61
C ALA A 79 -9.18 16.16 6.56
N ALA A 80 -8.95 16.07 7.88
CA ALA A 80 -9.75 16.82 8.85
C ALA A 80 -9.64 18.35 8.67
N ARG A 81 -8.48 18.86 8.23
CA ARG A 81 -8.26 20.30 7.97
C ARG A 81 -8.88 20.78 6.66
N PHE A 82 -8.77 19.99 5.59
CA PHE A 82 -9.08 20.45 4.22
C PHE A 82 -10.35 19.84 3.61
N VAL A 83 -10.74 18.61 4.01
CA VAL A 83 -11.87 17.88 3.42
C VAL A 83 -13.18 18.32 4.10
N LYS A 84 -13.71 19.44 3.61
CA LYS A 84 -14.95 20.06 4.09
C LYS A 84 -15.89 20.40 2.94
N GLY A 85 -17.18 20.44 3.24
CA GLY A 85 -18.18 20.92 2.30
C GLY A 85 -18.06 22.43 2.14
N ARG A 86 -18.46 22.93 0.98
CA ARG A 86 -18.56 24.38 0.72
C ARG A 86 -19.91 24.89 1.20
N ASP A 87 -19.93 26.05 1.85
CA ASP A 87 -21.15 26.68 2.36
C ASP A 87 -22.17 26.99 1.24
N LYS A 88 -21.65 27.35 0.05
CA LYS A 88 -22.46 27.61 -1.14
C LYS A 88 -22.00 26.72 -2.29
N GLN A 89 -22.82 25.75 -2.63
CA GLN A 89 -22.56 24.84 -3.74
C GLN A 89 -22.72 25.55 -5.09
N PRO A 90 -21.96 25.14 -6.12
CA PRO A 90 -22.22 25.48 -7.51
C PRO A 90 -23.65 25.11 -7.91
N LYS A 91 -24.20 25.85 -8.88
CA LYS A 91 -25.58 25.66 -9.35
C LYS A 91 -25.81 24.34 -10.08
N ASP A 92 -24.78 23.78 -10.70
CA ASP A 92 -24.82 22.58 -11.53
C ASP A 92 -23.42 21.93 -11.59
N LEU A 93 -23.36 20.69 -12.10
CA LEU A 93 -22.12 19.93 -12.22
C LEU A 93 -21.12 20.60 -13.17
N ASP A 94 -21.60 21.22 -14.24
CA ASP A 94 -20.75 21.92 -15.21
C ASP A 94 -19.99 23.08 -14.56
N ALA A 95 -20.68 23.90 -13.75
CA ALA A 95 -20.05 24.96 -12.98
C ALA A 95 -19.06 24.41 -11.95
N ALA A 96 -19.40 23.31 -11.27
CA ALA A 96 -18.50 22.67 -10.31
C ALA A 96 -17.21 22.16 -10.98
N CYS A 97 -17.34 21.45 -12.10
CA CYS A 97 -16.21 20.92 -12.86
C CYS A 97 -15.37 22.03 -13.49
N THR A 98 -16.00 23.10 -13.97
CA THR A 98 -15.29 24.27 -14.49
C THR A 98 -14.43 24.91 -13.41
N GLU A 99 -15.00 25.17 -12.22
CA GLU A 99 -14.24 25.75 -11.10
C GLU A 99 -13.08 24.83 -10.67
N LEU A 100 -13.29 23.50 -10.64
CA LEU A 100 -12.22 22.54 -10.35
C LEU A 100 -11.07 22.65 -11.35
N ILE A 101 -11.38 22.71 -12.65
CA ILE A 101 -10.37 22.82 -13.72
C ILE A 101 -9.57 24.11 -13.59
N GLU A 102 -10.24 25.23 -13.28
CA GLU A 102 -9.60 26.55 -13.13
C GLU A 102 -8.55 26.56 -12.03
N VAL A 103 -8.80 25.89 -10.91
CA VAL A 103 -7.86 25.84 -9.77
C VAL A 103 -6.90 24.65 -9.84
N TYR A 104 -7.12 23.66 -10.70
CA TYR A 104 -6.34 22.42 -10.72
C TYR A 104 -4.85 22.66 -11.02
N SER A 105 -4.49 23.70 -11.79
CA SER A 105 -3.08 24.03 -12.01
C SER A 105 -2.37 24.46 -10.72
N ASP A 106 -3.10 25.05 -9.78
CA ASP A 106 -2.53 25.50 -8.51
C ASP A 106 -2.29 24.31 -7.58
N TRP A 107 -3.15 23.29 -7.65
CA TRP A 107 -2.89 22.00 -7.02
C TRP A 107 -1.56 21.42 -7.46
N VAL A 108 -1.36 21.28 -8.78
CA VAL A 108 -0.13 20.72 -9.37
C VAL A 108 1.10 21.49 -8.89
N LYS A 109 1.06 22.83 -8.93
CA LYS A 109 2.17 23.66 -8.45
C LYS A 109 2.42 23.52 -6.95
N ALA A 110 1.37 23.35 -6.15
CA ALA A 110 1.49 23.24 -4.71
C ALA A 110 2.13 21.91 -4.29
N ILE A 111 1.80 20.79 -4.96
CA ILE A 111 2.29 19.47 -4.55
C ILE A 111 3.53 19.00 -5.32
N TYR A 112 3.76 19.46 -6.56
CA TYR A 112 4.96 19.14 -7.35
C TYR A 112 5.94 20.33 -7.38
N PHE A 113 6.16 20.93 -6.20
CA PHE A 113 6.94 22.16 -6.05
C PHE A 113 8.46 21.95 -6.19
N ASP A 114 8.94 20.71 -6.04
CA ASP A 114 10.36 20.32 -6.09
C ASP A 114 10.73 19.57 -7.38
N ASP A 115 9.83 19.51 -8.36
CA ASP A 115 10.09 18.81 -9.62
C ASP A 115 10.91 19.68 -10.59
N ASP A 116 11.88 19.05 -11.27
CA ASP A 116 12.83 19.64 -12.24
C ASP A 116 12.16 20.02 -13.57
N ARG A 117 10.96 20.60 -13.49
CA ARG A 117 10.03 20.96 -14.57
C ARG A 117 9.36 19.79 -15.28
N TYR A 118 9.66 18.53 -15.00
CA TYR A 118 9.10 17.42 -15.81
C TYR A 118 7.59 17.24 -15.64
N GLN A 119 7.06 17.17 -14.41
CA GLN A 119 5.60 17.10 -14.23
C GLN A 119 4.91 18.45 -14.43
N LEU A 120 5.58 19.56 -14.11
CA LEU A 120 5.05 20.88 -14.43
C LEU A 120 4.89 21.06 -15.94
N GLU A 121 5.85 20.62 -16.76
CA GLU A 121 5.77 20.60 -18.23
C GLU A 121 4.70 19.62 -18.71
N PHE A 122 4.60 18.42 -18.14
CA PHE A 122 3.52 17.46 -18.43
C PHE A 122 2.11 18.06 -18.21
N PHE A 123 1.92 18.83 -17.14
CA PHE A 123 0.65 19.53 -16.89
C PHE A 123 0.51 20.83 -17.72
N ASP A 124 1.62 21.47 -18.11
CA ASP A 124 1.63 22.62 -19.02
C ASP A 124 1.28 22.26 -20.48
N HIS A 125 1.28 20.97 -20.85
CA HIS A 125 0.56 20.44 -22.03
C HIS A 125 -0.98 20.46 -21.83
N LYS A 126 -1.49 21.57 -21.28
CA LYS A 126 -2.78 21.81 -20.59
C LYS A 126 -4.03 21.21 -21.23
N LYS A 127 -4.10 21.05 -22.55
CA LYS A 127 -5.36 20.64 -23.19
C LYS A 127 -5.77 19.20 -22.89
N GLU A 128 -4.84 18.25 -22.91
CA GLU A 128 -5.19 16.84 -22.71
C GLU A 128 -5.44 16.51 -21.24
N ASN A 129 -4.64 17.09 -20.33
CA ASN A 129 -4.75 16.81 -18.90
C ASN A 129 -5.92 17.55 -18.25
N LEU A 130 -6.23 18.79 -18.65
CA LEU A 130 -7.47 19.45 -18.21
C LEU A 130 -8.71 18.74 -18.76
N GLY A 131 -8.64 18.19 -19.98
CA GLY A 131 -9.70 17.34 -20.54
C GLY A 131 -9.94 16.06 -19.73
N LYS A 132 -8.89 15.42 -19.20
CA LYS A 132 -9.00 14.29 -18.28
C LYS A 132 -9.62 14.68 -16.94
N VAL A 133 -9.19 15.79 -16.35
CA VAL A 133 -9.77 16.31 -15.09
C VAL A 133 -11.27 16.61 -15.28
N MET A 134 -11.63 17.27 -16.39
CA MET A 134 -13.02 17.52 -16.76
C MET A 134 -13.81 16.21 -16.92
N GLY A 135 -13.27 15.24 -17.67
CA GLY A 135 -13.92 13.96 -17.89
C GLY A 135 -14.09 13.14 -16.61
N ASN A 136 -13.11 13.18 -15.70
CA ASN A 136 -13.20 12.50 -14.40
C ASN A 136 -14.21 13.18 -13.49
N CYS A 137 -14.24 14.52 -13.47
CA CYS A 137 -15.25 15.27 -12.73
C CYS A 137 -16.67 14.97 -13.23
N ALA A 138 -16.88 14.95 -14.54
CA ALA A 138 -18.17 14.62 -15.14
C ALA A 138 -18.61 13.17 -14.82
N LYS A 139 -17.66 12.21 -14.78
CA LYS A 139 -17.94 10.81 -14.41
C LYS A 139 -18.28 10.64 -12.93
N LEU A 140 -17.64 11.42 -12.06
CA LEU A 140 -17.91 11.41 -10.63
C LEU A 140 -19.37 11.80 -10.34
N ASP A 141 -19.88 12.79 -11.09
CA ASP A 141 -21.29 13.19 -11.04
C ASP A 141 -21.75 13.55 -9.62
N SER A 142 -20.93 14.33 -8.90
CA SER A 142 -21.23 14.83 -7.55
C SER A 142 -20.73 16.25 -7.37
N ILE A 143 -21.67 17.20 -7.31
CA ILE A 143 -21.38 18.63 -7.08
C ILE A 143 -20.66 18.82 -5.73
N GLU A 144 -21.09 18.10 -4.70
CA GLU A 144 -20.56 18.25 -3.34
C GLU A 144 -19.12 17.76 -3.24
N SER A 145 -18.83 16.61 -3.86
CA SER A 145 -17.47 16.06 -3.88
C SER A 145 -16.53 16.95 -4.70
N THR A 146 -16.94 17.37 -5.90
CA THR A 146 -16.17 18.31 -6.72
C THR A 146 -15.90 19.63 -6.00
N SER A 147 -16.90 20.17 -5.29
CA SER A 147 -16.72 21.40 -4.51
C SER A 147 -15.79 21.23 -3.32
N CYS A 148 -15.81 20.06 -2.67
CA CYS A 148 -14.82 19.71 -1.65
C CYS A 148 -13.40 19.71 -2.24
N MET A 149 -13.20 19.15 -3.44
CA MET A 149 -11.89 19.15 -4.10
C MET A 149 -11.40 20.59 -4.37
N VAL A 150 -12.28 21.48 -4.84
CA VAL A 150 -11.96 22.90 -5.03
C VAL A 150 -11.49 23.55 -3.71
N GLU A 151 -12.21 23.32 -2.61
CA GLU A 151 -11.86 23.87 -1.30
C GLU A 151 -10.56 23.27 -0.74
N VAL A 152 -10.29 21.99 -1.00
CA VAL A 152 -9.00 21.35 -0.71
C VAL A 152 -7.88 22.07 -1.45
N ILE A 153 -8.02 22.30 -2.76
CA ILE A 153 -7.00 22.96 -3.56
C ILE A 153 -6.74 24.35 -3.01
N LYS A 154 -7.79 25.17 -2.84
CA LYS A 154 -7.68 26.52 -2.28
C LYS A 154 -7.00 26.52 -0.91
N GLY A 155 -7.38 25.57 -0.04
CA GLY A 155 -6.80 25.43 1.28
C GLY A 155 -5.32 25.06 1.26
N VAL A 156 -4.92 24.12 0.42
CA VAL A 156 -3.50 23.69 0.31
C VAL A 156 -2.65 24.76 -0.37
N THR A 157 -3.23 25.54 -1.29
CA THR A 157 -2.53 26.63 -1.98
C THR A 157 -2.45 27.93 -1.15
N ALA A 158 -3.26 28.07 -0.10
CA ALA A 158 -3.10 29.17 0.85
C ALA A 158 -1.78 28.98 1.62
N GLU A 159 -1.02 30.06 1.83
CA GLU A 159 0.43 30.06 2.11
C GLU A 159 0.89 29.48 3.47
N ASP A 160 0.15 28.56 4.09
CA ASP A 160 0.41 28.02 5.43
C ASP A 160 0.59 26.49 5.48
N VAL A 161 0.92 25.86 4.35
CA VAL A 161 1.31 24.44 4.27
C VAL A 161 2.83 24.30 4.25
N SER A 162 3.39 23.53 5.18
CA SER A 162 4.83 23.32 5.27
C SER A 162 5.39 22.53 4.08
N GLU A 163 6.70 22.59 3.85
CA GLU A 163 7.34 21.75 2.82
C GLU A 163 7.18 20.25 3.10
N GLU A 164 7.32 19.84 4.36
CA GLU A 164 7.16 18.44 4.77
C GLU A 164 5.74 17.93 4.46
N ASP A 165 4.74 18.78 4.71
CA ASP A 165 3.34 18.48 4.41
C ASP A 165 3.08 18.41 2.90
N ARG A 166 3.67 19.30 2.10
CA ARG A 166 3.57 19.24 0.63
C ARG A 166 4.22 17.97 0.07
N LYS A 167 5.38 17.55 0.59
CA LYS A 167 6.02 16.28 0.21
C LYS A 167 5.17 15.07 0.59
N MET A 168 4.50 15.14 1.73
CA MET A 168 3.56 14.11 2.14
C MET A 168 2.38 14.03 1.15
N LEU A 169 1.78 15.16 0.79
CA LEU A 169 0.72 15.20 -0.23
C LEU A 169 1.21 14.74 -1.61
N GLN A 170 2.43 15.07 -2.00
CA GLN A 170 3.06 14.60 -3.25
C GLN A 170 3.20 13.07 -3.30
N ALA A 171 3.44 12.42 -2.16
CA ALA A 171 3.55 10.96 -2.08
C ALA A 171 2.20 10.25 -2.31
N LYS A 172 1.07 10.91 -2.00
CA LYS A 172 -0.30 10.43 -2.28
C LYS A 172 -1.20 11.59 -2.74
N PRO A 173 -1.04 12.04 -3.99
CA PRO A 173 -1.67 13.27 -4.49
C PRO A 173 -3.19 13.17 -4.51
N ASP A 174 -3.75 11.98 -4.69
CA ASP A 174 -5.20 11.79 -4.78
C ASP A 174 -5.87 11.61 -3.41
N PHE A 175 -5.12 11.43 -2.32
CA PHE A 175 -5.68 11.06 -1.00
C PHE A 175 -6.78 12.02 -0.51
N LEU A 176 -6.57 13.33 -0.65
CA LEU A 176 -7.56 14.33 -0.21
C LEU A 176 -8.78 14.36 -1.14
N PHE A 177 -8.61 14.10 -2.43
CA PHE A 177 -9.72 14.01 -3.38
C PHE A 177 -10.52 12.73 -3.16
N ASP A 178 -9.86 11.59 -2.93
CA ASP A 178 -10.50 10.34 -2.54
C ASP A 178 -11.27 10.50 -1.23
N SER A 179 -10.73 11.28 -0.28
CA SER A 179 -11.42 11.62 0.96
C SER A 179 -12.66 12.50 0.73
N CYS A 180 -12.63 13.42 -0.24
CA CYS A 180 -13.81 14.16 -0.68
C CYS A 180 -14.87 13.24 -1.31
N VAL A 181 -14.46 12.26 -2.13
CA VAL A 181 -15.39 11.26 -2.70
C VAL A 181 -15.97 10.39 -1.60
N ALA A 182 -15.15 9.85 -0.70
CA ALA A 182 -15.60 9.03 0.42
C ALA A 182 -16.67 9.71 1.27
N LYS A 183 -16.50 11.02 1.48
CA LYS A 183 -17.37 11.81 2.36
C LYS A 183 -18.64 12.31 1.70
N PHE A 184 -18.57 12.71 0.42
CA PHE A 184 -19.65 13.43 -0.28
C PHE A 184 -20.20 12.69 -1.51
N ALA A 185 -19.65 11.52 -1.84
CA ALA A 185 -20.11 10.64 -2.92
C ALA A 185 -19.74 9.17 -2.60
N PRO A 186 -20.12 8.62 -1.43
CA PRO A 186 -19.68 7.30 -0.99
C PRO A 186 -20.14 6.15 -1.90
N ASP A 187 -21.19 6.37 -2.69
CA ASP A 187 -21.73 5.44 -3.68
C ASP A 187 -20.92 5.41 -5.00
N LYS A 188 -19.94 6.31 -5.16
CA LYS A 188 -19.11 6.45 -6.36
C LYS A 188 -17.70 5.84 -6.21
N GLN A 189 -17.44 5.12 -5.11
CA GLN A 189 -16.18 4.41 -4.85
C GLN A 189 -16.14 2.99 -5.43
#